data_AF-A0AAI9SZY7-F1
#
_entry.id   AF-A0AAI9SZY7-F1
#
_cell.length_a   1.000
_cell.length_b   1.000
_cell.length_c   1.000
_cell.angle_alpha   90.00
_cell.angle_beta   90.00
_cell.angle_gamma   90.00
#
_symmetry.space_group_name_H-M   'P 1'
#
loop_
_entity.id
_entity.type
_entity.pdbx_description
1 polymer ?
#
loop_
_entity_poly.entity_id
_entity_poly.type
_entity_poly.pdbx_seq_one_letter_code
_entity_poly.pdbx_strand_id
1 'polypeptide(L)'
;MSLFKTLQSSPATVTIFHNTKIPLSNKLYDILNKTYESLPKKPKYDFQIDLMKNRMPTFDQYEIFVRKFLKSEQDKKILHNCFPFLNEKQTILINDQGKHCKINGSDWSNKIFSEFEYQLIYETFNALENNFEKDKLLPSQPSDIFKAPLVVDWDQDMLAGDVQTLNELLAKYTN
;
A
#
# COMPACT_ATOMS: atom_id res chain seq x y z
N MET A 1 -21.39 -34.31 9.99
CA MET A 1 -20.74 -33.90 8.74
C MET A 1 -19.84 -32.71 9.05
N SER A 2 -18.57 -32.81 8.67
CA SER A 2 -17.45 -32.01 9.19
C SER A 2 -17.40 -30.60 8.58
N LEU A 3 -17.63 -29.58 9.40
CA LEU A 3 -17.45 -28.15 9.06
C LEU A 3 -15.97 -27.72 8.98
N PHE A 4 -15.02 -28.65 9.19
CA PHE A 4 -13.59 -28.38 9.13
C PHE A 4 -12.97 -28.56 7.73
N LYS A 5 -13.76 -28.87 6.70
CA LYS A 5 -13.30 -28.97 5.30
C LYS A 5 -13.31 -27.63 4.53
N THR A 6 -13.76 -26.53 5.13
CA THR A 6 -13.92 -25.24 4.44
C THR A 6 -12.86 -24.18 4.77
N LEU A 7 -11.82 -24.51 5.55
CA LEU A 7 -10.66 -23.63 5.75
C LEU A 7 -9.48 -23.95 4.82
N GLN A 8 -9.53 -25.06 4.08
CA GLN A 8 -8.40 -25.55 3.27
C GLN A 8 -8.30 -24.93 1.86
N SER A 9 -9.19 -24.00 1.52
CA SER A 9 -9.21 -23.34 0.20
C SER A 9 -9.74 -21.91 0.29
N SER A 10 -9.26 -21.12 1.25
CA SER A 10 -9.46 -19.68 1.19
C SER A 10 -8.56 -19.10 0.09
N PRO A 11 -9.10 -18.28 -0.84
CA PRO A 11 -8.26 -17.63 -1.82
C PRO A 11 -7.26 -16.70 -1.12
N ALA A 12 -6.04 -16.63 -1.65
CA ALA A 12 -5.05 -15.66 -1.19
C ALA A 12 -5.60 -14.25 -1.40
N THR A 13 -5.30 -13.32 -0.50
CA THR A 13 -5.76 -11.93 -0.63
C THR A 13 -4.63 -11.07 -1.16
N VAL A 14 -4.83 -10.51 -2.35
CA VAL A 14 -3.91 -9.54 -2.95
C VAL A 14 -4.55 -8.17 -2.90
N THR A 15 -4.06 -7.30 -2.03
CA THR A 15 -4.54 -5.92 -1.88
C THR A 15 -3.71 -4.99 -2.76
N ILE A 16 -4.37 -4.17 -3.56
CA ILE A 16 -3.74 -3.08 -4.32
C ILE A 16 -4.23 -1.72 -3.80
N PHE A 17 -3.28 -0.90 -3.35
CA PHE A 17 -3.47 0.52 -3.08
C PHE A 17 -3.34 1.28 -4.40
N HIS A 18 -4.50 1.63 -4.95
CA HIS A 18 -4.62 2.14 -6.32
C HIS A 18 -4.92 3.63 -6.33
N ASN A 19 -4.27 4.37 -7.23
CA ASN A 19 -4.61 5.76 -7.52
C ASN A 19 -4.76 5.96 -9.03
N THR A 20 -5.97 6.31 -9.48
CA THR A 20 -6.32 6.46 -10.89
C THR A 20 -5.56 7.59 -11.58
N LYS A 21 -5.07 8.57 -10.80
CA LYS A 21 -4.26 9.70 -11.29
C LYS A 21 -2.86 9.25 -11.74
N ILE A 22 -2.40 8.08 -11.30
CA ILE A 22 -1.04 7.59 -11.55
C ILE A 22 -1.06 6.53 -12.67
N PRO A 23 -0.46 6.79 -13.84
CA PRO A 23 -0.46 5.83 -14.96
C PRO A 23 0.16 4.47 -14.62
N LEU A 24 1.16 4.44 -13.74
CA LEU A 24 1.79 3.20 -13.27
C LEU A 24 0.81 2.33 -12.47
N SER A 25 -0.03 2.95 -11.64
CA SER A 25 -1.05 2.26 -10.85
C SER A 25 -2.13 1.63 -11.73
N ASN A 26 -2.57 2.33 -12.78
CA ASN A 26 -3.51 1.79 -13.77
C ASN A 26 -2.91 0.56 -14.49
N LYS A 27 -1.64 0.63 -14.91
CA LYS A 27 -0.96 -0.49 -15.56
C LYS A 27 -0.87 -1.73 -14.66
N LEU A 28 -0.51 -1.57 -13.38
CA LEU A 28 -0.45 -2.70 -12.44
C LEU A 28 -1.83 -3.31 -12.20
N TYR A 29 -2.86 -2.47 -12.07
CA TYR A 29 -4.23 -2.93 -11.93
C TYR A 29 -4.70 -3.71 -13.17
N ASP A 30 -4.40 -3.24 -14.38
CA ASP A 30 -4.74 -3.94 -15.62
C ASP A 30 -4.05 -5.32 -15.70
N ILE A 31 -2.80 -5.42 -15.27
CA ILE A 31 -2.06 -6.69 -15.23
C ILE A 31 -2.72 -7.64 -14.22
N LEU A 32 -2.99 -7.17 -12.99
CA LEU A 32 -3.69 -7.95 -11.96
C LEU A 32 -5.04 -8.47 -12.45
N ASN A 33 -5.84 -7.59 -13.07
CA ASN A 33 -7.17 -7.96 -13.53
C ASN A 33 -7.11 -8.97 -14.68
N LYS A 34 -6.19 -8.80 -15.64
CA LYS A 34 -5.96 -9.78 -16.72
C LYS A 34 -5.53 -11.13 -16.17
N THR A 35 -4.64 -11.15 -15.19
CA THR A 35 -4.20 -12.40 -14.58
C THR A 35 -5.35 -13.09 -13.85
N TYR A 36 -6.15 -12.34 -13.08
CA TYR A 36 -7.33 -12.85 -12.41
C TYR A 36 -8.37 -13.44 -13.39
N GLU A 37 -8.66 -12.74 -14.49
CA GLU A 37 -9.57 -13.23 -15.53
C GLU A 37 -9.01 -14.46 -16.28
N SER A 38 -7.69 -14.57 -16.39
CA SER A 38 -7.03 -15.71 -17.04
C SER A 38 -6.95 -16.97 -16.18
N LEU A 39 -7.29 -16.89 -14.88
CA LEU A 39 -7.24 -18.04 -13.99
C LEU A 39 -8.26 -19.11 -14.40
N PRO A 40 -7.87 -20.40 -14.42
CA PRO A 40 -8.80 -21.49 -14.70
C PRO A 40 -9.85 -21.60 -13.59
N LYS A 41 -11.04 -22.15 -13.90
CA LYS A 41 -12.18 -22.32 -12.95
C LYS A 41 -11.88 -23.16 -11.70
N LYS A 42 -10.71 -23.81 -11.61
CA LYS A 42 -10.22 -24.57 -10.44
C LYS A 42 -8.70 -24.39 -10.33
N PRO A 43 -8.20 -23.21 -9.93
CA PRO A 43 -6.78 -23.00 -9.76
C PRO A 43 -6.30 -23.69 -8.47
N LYS A 44 -5.02 -24.08 -8.45
CA LYS A 44 -4.37 -24.65 -7.26
C LYS A 44 -4.19 -23.57 -6.17
N TYR A 45 -4.03 -22.32 -6.59
CA TYR A 45 -3.98 -21.13 -5.77
C TYR A 45 -4.95 -20.12 -6.36
N ASP A 46 -6.12 -19.97 -5.73
CA ASP A 46 -7.05 -18.90 -6.07
C ASP A 46 -6.63 -17.63 -5.32
N PHE A 47 -6.85 -16.45 -5.91
CA PHE A 47 -6.62 -15.20 -5.20
C PHE A 47 -7.73 -14.20 -5.47
N GLN A 48 -8.08 -13.43 -4.44
CA GLN A 48 -9.03 -12.35 -4.51
C GLN A 48 -8.30 -11.02 -4.55
N ILE A 49 -8.70 -10.14 -5.46
CA ILE A 49 -8.19 -8.78 -5.54
C ILE A 49 -9.00 -7.89 -4.58
N ASP A 50 -8.31 -7.27 -3.64
CA ASP A 50 -8.85 -6.24 -2.76
C ASP A 50 -8.37 -4.85 -3.23
N LEU A 51 -9.31 -4.00 -3.64
CA LEU A 51 -9.03 -2.75 -4.34
C LEU A 51 -9.23 -1.54 -3.41
N MET A 52 -8.12 -1.02 -2.90
CA MET A 52 -8.10 0.16 -2.03
C MET A 52 -7.86 1.42 -2.86
N LYS A 53 -8.94 2.01 -3.42
CA LYS A 53 -8.87 3.21 -4.26
C LYS A 53 -8.63 4.48 -3.44
N ASN A 54 -7.60 5.26 -3.80
CA ASN A 54 -7.25 6.55 -3.20
C ASN A 54 -7.18 6.50 -1.66
N ARG A 55 -6.72 5.38 -1.11
CA ARG A 55 -6.59 5.16 0.32
C ARG A 55 -5.16 4.80 0.65
N MET A 56 -4.72 5.29 1.80
CA MET A 56 -3.48 4.85 2.44
C MET A 56 -3.76 3.57 3.25
N PRO A 57 -2.75 2.72 3.49
CA PRO A 57 -2.86 1.61 4.43
C PRO A 57 -3.34 2.05 5.83
N THR A 58 -3.98 1.14 6.56
CA THR A 58 -4.31 1.38 7.97
C THR A 58 -3.08 1.21 8.86
N PHE A 59 -3.16 1.64 10.12
CA PHE A 59 -2.08 1.48 11.09
C PHE A 59 -1.66 0.00 11.26
N ASP A 60 -2.63 -0.91 11.38
CA ASP A 60 -2.36 -2.35 11.51
C ASP A 60 -1.62 -2.90 10.28
N GLN A 61 -2.04 -2.48 9.08
CA GLN A 61 -1.38 -2.86 7.82
C GLN A 61 0.04 -2.31 7.76
N TYR A 62 0.23 -1.04 8.16
CA TYR A 62 1.55 -0.42 8.26
C TYR A 62 2.45 -1.16 9.26
N GLU A 63 1.94 -1.54 10.43
CA GLU A 63 2.71 -2.29 11.42
C GLU A 63 3.19 -3.63 10.85
N ILE A 64 2.33 -4.31 10.08
CA ILE A 64 2.70 -5.54 9.37
C ILE A 64 3.79 -5.26 8.32
N PHE A 65 3.66 -4.17 7.55
CA PHE A 65 4.66 -3.78 6.55
C PHE A 65 6.03 -3.57 7.17
N VAL A 66 6.08 -2.80 8.25
CA VAL A 66 7.32 -2.56 8.99
C VAL A 66 7.86 -3.86 9.56
N ARG A 67 7.06 -4.70 10.22
CA ARG A 67 7.58 -5.91 10.89
C ARG A 67 8.07 -7.00 9.94
N LYS A 68 7.37 -7.21 8.82
CA LYS A 68 7.64 -8.34 7.92
C LYS A 68 8.58 -7.98 6.78
N PHE A 69 8.37 -6.81 6.16
CA PHE A 69 8.97 -6.47 4.87
C PHE A 69 10.22 -5.62 4.99
N LEU A 70 10.54 -5.12 6.18
CA LEU A 70 11.82 -4.45 6.46
C LEU A 70 13.06 -5.32 6.26
N LYS A 71 12.88 -6.65 6.24
CA LYS A 71 13.99 -7.60 6.18
C LYS A 71 14.62 -7.70 4.79
N SER A 72 13.85 -7.39 3.74
CA SER A 72 14.30 -7.46 2.35
C SER A 72 14.68 -6.08 1.83
N GLU A 73 15.85 -5.96 1.18
CA GLU A 73 16.29 -4.68 0.60
C GLU A 73 15.38 -4.20 -0.54
N GLN A 74 14.76 -5.13 -1.28
CA GLN A 74 13.84 -4.81 -2.37
C GLN A 74 12.55 -4.21 -1.83
N ASP A 75 11.93 -4.87 -0.85
CA ASP A 75 10.70 -4.41 -0.20
C ASP A 75 10.90 -3.08 0.52
N LYS A 76 12.06 -2.90 1.15
CA LYS A 76 12.46 -1.63 1.77
C LYS A 76 12.48 -0.51 0.72
N LYS A 77 13.04 -0.73 -0.46
CA LYS A 77 13.04 0.27 -1.56
C LYS A 77 11.63 0.60 -2.03
N ILE A 78 10.77 -0.42 -2.18
CA ILE A 78 9.36 -0.24 -2.58
C ILE A 78 8.63 0.62 -1.55
N LEU A 79 8.80 0.32 -0.26
CA LEU A 79 8.16 1.06 0.84
C LEU A 79 8.69 2.49 0.95
N HIS A 80 9.99 2.72 0.78
CA HIS A 80 10.56 4.08 0.73
C HIS A 80 10.05 4.90 -0.46
N ASN A 81 9.79 4.25 -1.60
CA ASN A 81 9.19 4.93 -2.74
C ASN A 81 7.71 5.26 -2.50
N CYS A 82 6.98 4.36 -1.83
CA CYS A 82 5.56 4.52 -1.52
C CYS A 82 5.29 5.50 -0.38
N PHE A 83 6.21 5.64 0.58
CA PHE A 83 6.09 6.54 1.73
C PHE A 83 7.29 7.52 1.75
N PRO A 84 7.20 8.64 1.02
CA PRO A 84 8.32 9.58 0.84
C PRO A 84 8.75 10.26 2.16
N PHE A 85 7.80 10.48 3.07
CA PHE A 85 8.07 11.05 4.40
C PHE A 85 9.00 10.19 5.27
N LEU A 86 9.29 8.96 4.84
CA LEU A 86 10.29 8.09 5.47
C LEU A 86 11.72 8.42 5.07
N ASN A 87 11.93 9.04 3.90
CA ASN A 87 13.26 9.42 3.40
C ASN A 87 13.68 10.80 3.88
N GLU A 88 12.71 11.68 4.08
CA GLU A 88 12.97 13.06 4.47
C GLU A 88 13.01 13.17 5.99
N LYS A 89 14.16 13.60 6.51
CA LYS A 89 14.43 13.79 7.95
C LYS A 89 13.33 14.59 8.66
N GLN A 90 12.60 15.43 7.95
CA GLN A 90 11.48 16.22 8.46
C GLN A 90 10.46 16.44 7.34
N THR A 91 9.25 15.93 7.52
CA THR A 91 8.11 16.32 6.66
C THR A 91 7.22 17.24 7.47
N ILE A 92 6.98 18.45 6.95
CA ILE A 92 6.04 19.39 7.56
C ILE A 92 4.67 19.07 6.98
N LEU A 93 3.85 18.34 7.73
CA LEU A 93 2.46 18.12 7.39
C LEU A 93 1.62 19.27 7.93
N ILE A 94 0.66 19.75 7.15
CA ILE A 94 -0.30 20.77 7.58
C ILE A 94 -1.59 20.01 7.91
N ASN A 95 -1.96 19.99 9.19
CA ASN A 95 -3.19 19.35 9.63
C ASN A 95 -4.43 20.15 9.16
N ASP A 96 -5.63 19.57 9.22
CA ASP A 96 -6.93 20.14 8.81
C ASP A 96 -7.25 21.50 9.46
N GLN A 97 -6.55 21.83 10.56
CA GLN A 97 -6.65 23.11 11.27
C GLN A 97 -5.59 24.15 10.84
N GLY A 98 -4.82 23.91 9.78
CA GLY A 98 -3.72 24.79 9.35
C GLY A 98 -2.49 24.74 10.27
N LYS A 99 -2.41 23.76 11.18
CA LYS A 99 -1.33 23.62 12.16
C LYS A 99 -0.20 22.76 11.60
N HIS A 100 1.03 23.27 11.66
CA HIS A 100 2.22 22.53 11.23
C HIS A 100 2.51 21.37 12.19
N CYS A 101 2.20 20.15 11.76
CA CYS A 101 2.64 18.92 12.38
C CYS A 101 4.01 18.55 11.81
N LYS A 102 5.06 18.76 12.60
CA LYS A 102 6.40 18.29 12.26
C LYS A 102 6.44 16.80 12.53
N ILE A 103 6.50 16.00 11.48
CA ILE A 103 6.81 14.58 11.61
C ILE A 103 8.29 14.44 11.31
N ASN A 104 9.06 14.13 12.35
CA ASN A 104 10.44 13.75 12.16
C ASN A 104 10.42 12.41 11.43
N GLY A 105 10.95 12.39 10.20
CA GLY A 105 11.14 11.15 9.46
C GLY A 105 12.02 10.25 10.30
N SER A 106 11.43 9.21 10.87
CA SER A 106 12.18 8.23 11.63
C SER A 106 12.88 7.33 10.64
N ASP A 107 14.22 7.30 10.70
CA ASP A 107 15.00 6.25 10.06
C ASP A 107 14.38 4.90 10.44
N TRP A 108 13.99 4.14 9.42
CA TRP A 108 13.29 2.85 9.51
C TRP A 108 14.06 1.78 10.30
N SER A 109 15.24 2.09 10.81
CA SER A 109 16.09 1.19 11.57
C SER A 109 15.59 0.89 12.98
N ASN A 110 14.71 1.69 13.61
CA ASN A 110 14.27 1.39 14.98
C ASN A 110 12.95 2.02 15.48
N LYS A 111 12.20 2.77 14.67
CA LYS A 111 10.96 3.41 15.16
C LYS A 111 9.76 3.11 14.27
N ILE A 112 8.84 2.32 14.82
CA ILE A 112 7.46 2.24 14.34
C ILE A 112 6.78 3.53 14.81
N PHE A 113 6.03 4.22 13.93
CA PHE A 113 5.21 5.35 14.37
C PHE A 113 4.23 4.89 15.42
N SER A 114 3.98 5.72 16.43
CA SER A 114 2.87 5.45 17.34
C SER A 114 1.55 5.52 16.58
N GLU A 115 0.53 4.81 17.07
CA GLU A 115 -0.82 4.84 16.50
C GLU A 115 -1.34 6.28 16.34
N PHE A 116 -1.07 7.14 17.33
CA PHE A 116 -1.44 8.56 17.30
C PHE A 116 -0.72 9.35 16.20
N GLU A 117 0.59 9.14 16.02
CA GLU A 117 1.35 9.78 14.93
C GLU A 117 0.83 9.32 13.56
N TYR A 118 0.55 8.03 13.41
CA TYR A 118 0.01 7.49 12.16
C TYR A 118 -1.40 8.00 11.87
N GLN A 119 -2.24 8.12 12.89
CA GLN A 119 -3.58 8.68 12.74
C GLN A 119 -3.52 10.13 12.22
N LEU A 120 -2.60 10.95 12.72
CA LEU A 120 -2.39 12.31 12.21
C LEU A 120 -1.96 12.31 10.73
N ILE A 121 -1.09 11.39 10.33
CA ILE A 121 -0.68 11.22 8.92
C ILE A 121 -1.89 10.84 8.07
N TYR A 122 -2.70 9.90 8.55
CA TYR A 122 -3.87 9.38 7.86
C TYR A 122 -4.96 10.45 7.70
N GLU A 123 -5.24 11.20 8.76
CA GLU A 123 -6.16 12.34 8.72
C GLU A 123 -5.67 13.43 7.77
N THR A 124 -4.37 13.73 7.79
CA THR A 124 -3.77 14.69 6.85
C THR A 124 -3.88 14.21 5.40
N PHE A 125 -3.62 12.93 5.13
CA PHE A 125 -3.76 12.35 3.80
C PHE A 125 -5.21 12.48 3.30
N ASN A 126 -6.19 12.13 4.13
CA ASN A 126 -7.60 12.25 3.78
C ASN A 126 -8.01 13.70 3.56
N ALA A 127 -7.54 14.62 4.42
CA ALA A 127 -7.79 16.05 4.25
C ALA A 127 -7.19 16.57 2.93
N LEU A 128 -5.98 16.15 2.57
CA LEU A 128 -5.36 16.54 1.30
C LEU A 128 -6.07 15.94 0.08
N GLU A 129 -6.47 14.67 0.11
CA GLU A 129 -7.24 14.05 -0.99
C GLU A 129 -8.63 14.73 -1.15
N ASN A 130 -9.30 15.07 -0.05
CA ASN A 130 -10.60 15.76 -0.07
C ASN A 130 -10.48 17.24 -0.51
N ASN A 131 -9.43 17.94 -0.10
CA ASN A 131 -9.18 19.34 -0.43
C ASN A 131 -8.49 19.53 -1.79
N PHE A 132 -7.99 18.44 -2.41
CA PHE A 132 -7.31 18.47 -3.71
C PHE A 132 -8.16 19.11 -4.82
N GLU A 133 -9.48 18.98 -4.75
CA GLU A 133 -10.39 19.58 -5.74
C GLU A 133 -10.66 21.06 -5.49
N LYS A 134 -10.43 21.59 -4.28
CA LYS A 134 -10.80 22.95 -3.90
C LYS A 134 -9.62 23.93 -3.80
N ASP A 135 -8.44 23.49 -3.40
CA ASP A 135 -7.31 24.40 -3.15
C ASP A 135 -6.00 23.92 -3.78
N LYS A 136 -5.69 24.43 -4.98
CA LYS A 136 -4.37 24.32 -5.65
C LYS A 136 -3.23 25.07 -4.92
N LEU A 137 -3.48 25.62 -3.73
CA LEU A 137 -2.60 26.57 -3.04
C LEU A 137 -1.89 25.99 -1.81
N LEU A 138 -2.16 24.73 -1.43
CA LEU A 138 -1.41 24.07 -0.36
C LEU A 138 -0.05 23.57 -0.90
N PRO A 139 1.06 23.83 -0.18
CA PRO A 139 2.41 23.44 -0.61
C PRO A 139 2.67 21.93 -0.54
N SER A 140 1.76 21.14 0.05
CA SER A 140 1.90 19.70 0.26
C SER A 140 0.93 18.92 -0.63
N GLN A 141 1.44 18.00 -1.44
CA GLN A 141 0.64 17.10 -2.28
C GLN A 141 0.33 15.80 -1.52
N PRO A 142 -0.81 15.12 -1.77
CA PRO A 142 -1.08 13.79 -1.21
C PRO A 142 0.03 12.78 -1.53
N SER A 143 0.70 12.97 -2.68
CA SER A 143 1.85 12.19 -3.12
C SER A 143 3.10 12.38 -2.29
N ASP A 144 3.19 13.40 -1.43
CA ASP A 144 4.30 13.55 -0.48
C ASP A 144 4.10 12.65 0.75
N ILE A 145 2.85 12.25 1.01
CA ILE A 145 2.50 11.33 2.09
C ILE A 145 2.51 9.89 1.57
N PHE A 146 1.73 9.59 0.54
CA PHE A 146 1.65 8.23 -0.01
C PHE A 146 1.62 8.24 -1.53
N LYS A 147 2.58 7.54 -2.13
CA LYS A 147 2.67 7.30 -3.58
C LYS A 147 2.20 5.89 -3.88
N ALA A 148 0.99 5.80 -4.41
CA ALA A 148 0.55 4.59 -5.10
C ALA A 148 1.39 4.36 -6.38
N PRO A 149 1.54 3.12 -6.85
CA PRO A 149 0.89 1.90 -6.38
C PRO A 149 1.70 1.10 -5.36
N LEU A 150 0.98 0.48 -4.42
CA LEU A 150 1.50 -0.57 -3.55
C LEU A 150 0.60 -1.79 -3.69
N VAL A 151 1.17 -2.92 -4.12
CA VAL A 151 0.49 -4.22 -4.15
C VAL A 151 1.06 -5.07 -3.04
N VAL A 152 0.18 -5.73 -2.29
CA VAL A 152 0.52 -6.56 -1.15
C VAL A 152 -0.17 -7.90 -1.32
N ASP A 153 0.60 -8.96 -1.24
CA ASP A 153 0.08 -10.31 -1.08
C ASP A 153 0.23 -10.72 0.39
N TRP A 154 -0.90 -10.85 1.06
CA TRP A 154 -0.95 -11.17 2.49
C TRP A 154 -0.67 -12.64 2.80
N ASP A 155 -0.83 -13.53 1.83
CA ASP A 155 -0.62 -14.97 2.00
C ASP A 155 0.86 -15.33 1.81
N GLN A 156 1.50 -14.67 0.83
CA GLN A 156 2.90 -14.91 0.53
C GLN A 156 3.88 -13.95 1.21
N ASP A 157 3.36 -12.96 1.93
CA ASP A 157 4.15 -11.88 2.50
C ASP A 157 5.08 -11.26 1.44
N MET A 158 4.53 -10.85 0.30
CA MET A 158 5.26 -10.17 -0.79
C MET A 158 4.70 -8.77 -1.11
N LEU A 159 5.58 -7.82 -1.44
CA LEU A 159 5.23 -6.50 -1.95
C LEU A 159 5.60 -6.35 -3.41
N ALA A 160 4.79 -5.61 -4.15
CA ALA A 160 5.12 -5.18 -5.50
C ALA A 160 4.80 -3.69 -5.68
N GLY A 161 5.82 -2.93 -6.09
CA GLY A 161 5.70 -1.53 -6.49
C GLY A 161 5.87 -1.33 -8.00
N ASP A 162 6.42 -2.32 -8.69
CA ASP A 162 6.76 -2.26 -10.11
C ASP A 162 6.18 -3.44 -10.88
N VAL A 163 6.15 -3.31 -12.21
CA VAL A 163 5.68 -4.36 -13.12
C VAL A 163 6.50 -5.64 -12.98
N GLN A 164 7.81 -5.53 -12.75
CA GLN A 164 8.70 -6.67 -12.58
C GLN A 164 8.35 -7.46 -11.31
N THR A 165 8.30 -6.78 -10.16
CA THR A 165 7.95 -7.38 -8.87
C THR A 165 6.52 -7.94 -8.88
N LEU A 166 5.60 -7.30 -9.60
CA LEU A 166 4.23 -7.79 -9.74
C LEU A 166 4.19 -9.10 -10.54
N ASN A 167 4.94 -9.20 -11.64
CA ASN A 167 5.00 -10.44 -12.42
C ASN A 167 5.63 -11.58 -11.61
N GLU A 168 6.63 -11.30 -10.78
CA GLU A 168 7.22 -12.31 -9.88
C GLU A 168 6.22 -12.81 -8.83
N LEU A 169 5.43 -11.91 -8.25
CA LEU A 169 4.34 -12.25 -7.34
C LEU A 169 3.28 -13.12 -8.04
N LEU A 170 2.85 -12.68 -9.23
CA LEU A 170 1.82 -13.36 -10.03
C LEU A 170 2.27 -14.70 -10.61
N ALA A 171 3.57 -14.90 -10.84
CA ALA A 171 4.12 -16.14 -11.40
C ALA A 171 3.77 -17.38 -10.56
N LYS A 172 3.54 -17.22 -9.26
CA LYS A 172 3.16 -18.33 -8.37
C LYS A 172 1.68 -18.73 -8.48
N TYR A 173 0.83 -17.83 -8.95
CA TYR A 173 -0.60 -18.09 -9.18
C TYR A 173 -0.88 -18.67 -10.57
N THR A 174 0.04 -18.42 -11.52
CA THR A 174 -0.07 -18.90 -12.90
C THR A 174 0.66 -20.22 -13.16
N ASN A 175 1.58 -20.64 -12.27
CA ASN A 175 2.37 -21.88 -12.41
C ASN A 175 1.76 -23.10 -11.69
#